data_AF-A0A1V5DBK1-F1
#
_entry.id   AF-A0A1V5DBK1-F1
#
_cell.length_a   1.000
_cell.length_b   1.000
_cell.length_c   1.000
_cell.angle_alpha   90.00
_cell.angle_beta   90.00
_cell.angle_gamma   90.00
#
_symmetry.space_group_name_H-M   'P 1'
#
loop_
_entity.id
_entity.type
_entity.pdbx_description
1 polymer ?
#
loop_
_entity_poly.entity_id
_entity_poly.type
_entity_poly.pdbx_seq_one_letter_code
_entity_poly.pdbx_strand_id
1 'polypeptide(L)'
;MTSRLERDLLTGGSKEVATALSTAEVQAKQAEFEQKRKFVQSLKELKATGRMTIRADLMQLQGSEYDIELEDGDSLFIPEVNKVVTVVGSVMTNGSFVYESRNGYEDYIAMTGGYSQYADKKNVYVLKVDGSARKVDSGFLYWNDMKSRWQHGNVGGIEPGDQIVVPEQTERIAWLREFRDITAILMQLAVTAGVVVKVF
;
A
#
# COMPACT_ATOMS: atom_id res chain seq x y z
N MET A 1 4.49 5.58 21.36
CA MET A 1 3.27 5.11 20.64
C MET A 1 2.95 3.65 20.99
N THR A 2 3.93 2.75 20.93
CA THR A 2 3.79 1.30 21.24
C THR A 2 3.24 0.99 22.65
N SER A 3 3.57 1.78 23.67
CA SER A 3 3.05 1.58 25.03
C SER A 3 1.54 1.86 25.18
N ARG A 4 0.96 2.70 24.32
CA ARG A 4 -0.49 2.93 24.30
C ARG A 4 -1.21 1.75 23.63
N LEU A 5 -0.70 1.28 22.50
CA LEU A 5 -1.20 0.10 21.79
C LEU A 5 -1.20 -1.16 22.67
N GLU A 6 -0.14 -1.37 23.45
CA GLU A 6 -0.05 -2.51 24.38
C GLU A 6 -1.10 -2.42 25.50
N ARG A 7 -1.33 -1.22 26.04
CA ARG A 7 -2.39 -0.99 27.03
C ARG A 7 -3.75 -1.28 26.42
N ASP A 8 -4.05 -0.74 25.24
CA ASP A 8 -5.32 -0.94 24.56
C ASP A 8 -5.56 -2.43 24.24
N LEU A 9 -4.52 -3.17 23.83
CA LEU A 9 -4.59 -4.62 23.65
C LEU A 9 -4.94 -5.34 24.95
N LEU A 10 -4.25 -5.03 26.06
CA LEU A 10 -4.50 -5.68 27.35
C LEU A 10 -5.91 -5.42 27.89
N THR A 11 -6.41 -4.18 27.76
CA THR A 11 -7.79 -3.82 28.16
C THR A 11 -8.86 -4.36 27.21
N GLY A 12 -8.59 -4.41 25.90
CA GLY A 12 -9.53 -4.92 24.89
C GLY A 12 -9.63 -6.45 24.89
N GLY A 13 -8.49 -7.14 24.91
CA GLY A 13 -8.43 -8.60 24.91
C GLY A 13 -9.10 -9.22 26.13
N SER A 14 -8.96 -8.60 27.30
CA SER A 14 -9.62 -9.06 28.53
C SER A 14 -11.15 -8.94 28.45
N LYS A 15 -11.67 -7.89 27.79
CA LYS A 15 -13.12 -7.71 27.59
C LYS A 15 -13.68 -8.67 26.55
N GLU A 16 -12.96 -8.88 25.45
CA GLU A 16 -13.41 -9.77 24.36
C GLU A 16 -13.42 -11.25 24.79
N VAL A 17 -12.42 -11.69 25.58
CA VAL A 17 -12.39 -13.05 26.13
C VAL A 17 -13.47 -13.26 27.18
N ALA A 18 -13.81 -12.23 27.98
CA ALA A 18 -14.88 -12.30 28.98
C ALA A 18 -16.29 -12.39 28.37
N THR A 19 -16.47 -11.96 27.12
CA THR A 19 -17.74 -12.04 26.38
C THR A 19 -17.90 -13.29 25.51
N ALA A 20 -16.85 -14.12 25.39
CA ALA A 20 -16.91 -15.32 24.57
C ALA A 20 -17.81 -16.39 25.23
N LEU A 21 -18.72 -16.97 24.44
CA LEU A 21 -19.75 -17.88 24.93
C LEU A 21 -19.38 -19.36 24.73
N SER A 22 -18.32 -19.64 23.95
CA SER A 22 -17.86 -20.99 23.63
C SER A 22 -16.34 -21.15 23.72
N THR A 23 -15.88 -22.38 23.99
CA THR A 23 -14.45 -22.73 24.05
C THR A 23 -13.72 -22.54 22.70
N ALA A 24 -14.43 -22.71 21.58
CA ALA A 24 -13.88 -22.46 20.25
C ALA A 24 -13.68 -20.96 19.97
N GLU A 25 -14.60 -20.09 20.41
CA GLU A 25 -14.45 -18.64 20.32
C GLU A 25 -13.31 -18.14 21.20
N VAL A 26 -13.15 -18.70 22.41
CA VAL A 26 -12.02 -18.38 23.29
C VAL A 26 -10.69 -18.71 22.61
N GLN A 27 -10.57 -19.89 21.98
CA GLN A 27 -9.35 -20.27 21.26
C GLN A 27 -9.06 -19.38 20.04
N ALA A 28 -10.08 -19.04 19.25
CA ALA A 28 -9.93 -18.14 18.11
C ALA A 28 -9.51 -16.73 18.55
N LYS A 29 -10.10 -16.21 19.64
CA LYS A 29 -9.76 -14.92 20.23
C LYS A 29 -8.38 -14.91 20.87
N GLN A 30 -7.96 -16.02 21.46
CA GLN A 30 -6.61 -16.20 21.99
C GLN A 30 -5.56 -16.15 20.87
N ALA A 31 -5.82 -16.84 19.75
CA ALA A 31 -4.93 -16.81 18.59
C ALA A 31 -4.84 -15.42 17.94
N GLU A 32 -5.97 -14.72 17.83
CA GLU A 32 -6.01 -13.33 17.36
C GLU A 32 -5.19 -12.40 18.28
N PHE A 33 -5.32 -12.57 19.59
CA PHE A 33 -4.57 -11.81 20.60
C PHE A 33 -3.06 -12.07 20.52
N GLU A 34 -2.65 -13.32 20.31
CA GLU A 34 -1.25 -13.68 20.13
C GLU A 34 -0.65 -13.07 18.86
N GLN A 35 -1.39 -13.05 17.75
CA GLN A 35 -0.96 -12.39 16.51
C GLN A 35 -0.80 -10.89 16.70
N LYS A 36 -1.78 -10.23 17.35
CA LYS A 36 -1.70 -8.79 17.69
C LYS A 36 -0.51 -8.50 18.60
N ARG A 37 -0.22 -9.37 19.58
CA ARG A 37 0.93 -9.23 20.47
C ARG A 37 2.26 -9.36 19.72
N LYS A 38 2.39 -10.36 18.84
CA LYS A 38 3.57 -10.52 17.98
C LYS A 38 3.76 -9.31 17.08
N PHE A 39 2.69 -8.77 16.51
CA PHE A 39 2.76 -7.56 15.70
C PHE A 39 3.27 -6.35 16.49
N VAL A 40 2.75 -6.10 17.70
CA VAL A 40 3.25 -5.02 18.57
C VAL A 40 4.70 -5.23 18.97
N GLN A 41 5.13 -6.48 19.18
CA GLN A 41 6.53 -6.79 19.43
C GLN A 41 7.41 -6.44 18.22
N SER A 42 7.01 -6.82 17.01
CA SER A 42 7.70 -6.41 15.79
C SER A 42 7.79 -4.88 15.67
N LEU A 43 6.71 -4.14 15.99
CA LEU A 43 6.73 -2.68 16.02
C LEU A 43 7.69 -2.09 17.07
N LYS A 44 7.93 -2.77 18.20
CA LYS A 44 8.93 -2.34 19.20
C LYS A 44 10.36 -2.55 18.71
N GLU A 45 10.58 -3.57 17.91
CA GLU A 45 11.89 -3.90 17.34
C GLU A 45 12.23 -3.02 16.13
N LEU A 46 11.23 -2.44 15.47
CA LEU A 46 11.43 -1.41 14.44
C LEU A 46 12.06 -0.15 15.06
N LYS A 47 13.38 -0.04 14.94
CA LYS A 47 14.09 1.22 15.17
C LYS A 47 13.80 2.16 14.00
N ALA A 48 13.49 3.42 14.30
CA ALA A 48 13.43 4.44 13.28
C ALA A 48 14.83 4.55 12.64
N THR A 49 14.92 4.41 11.33
CA THR A 49 16.20 4.39 10.59
C THR A 49 16.93 5.75 10.64
N GLY A 50 16.26 6.83 11.09
CA GLY A 50 16.85 8.18 11.14
C GLY A 50 17.13 8.79 9.77
N ARG A 51 16.61 8.21 8.69
CA ARG A 51 16.89 8.66 7.32
C ARG A 51 16.01 9.85 6.94
N MET A 52 16.65 10.99 6.72
CA MET A 52 16.05 12.16 6.08
C MET A 52 16.49 12.22 4.62
N THR A 53 15.54 12.35 3.70
CA THR A 53 15.86 12.58 2.29
C THR A 53 15.65 14.04 1.95
N ILE A 54 16.67 14.63 1.31
CA ILE A 54 16.68 16.03 0.90
C ILE A 54 16.75 16.08 -0.63
N ARG A 55 15.86 16.84 -1.27
CA ARG A 55 15.97 17.20 -2.69
C ARG A 55 16.45 18.63 -2.80
N ALA A 56 17.76 18.85 -2.83
CA ALA A 56 18.34 20.17 -2.93
C ALA A 56 19.55 20.17 -3.87
N ASP A 57 19.80 21.32 -4.49
CA ASP A 57 21.09 21.61 -5.09
C ASP A 57 22.08 21.91 -3.95
N LEU A 58 23.16 21.11 -3.86
CA LEU A 58 24.17 21.24 -2.81
C LEU A 58 24.82 22.63 -2.81
N MET A 59 24.84 23.33 -3.94
CA MET A 59 25.40 24.69 -4.05
C MET A 59 24.46 25.77 -3.52
N GLN A 60 23.19 25.45 -3.27
CA GLN A 60 22.15 26.39 -2.85
C GLN A 60 21.51 25.99 -1.50
N LEU A 61 22.21 25.14 -0.72
CA LEU A 61 21.70 24.71 0.58
C LEU A 61 21.57 25.86 1.57
N GLN A 62 22.53 26.78 1.57
CA GLN A 62 22.59 27.88 2.53
C GLN A 62 21.36 28.81 2.39
N GLY A 63 20.58 28.94 3.47
CA GLY A 63 19.35 29.73 3.50
C GLY A 63 18.12 29.06 2.85
N SER A 64 18.23 27.80 2.42
CA SER A 64 17.10 27.02 1.88
C SER A 64 16.27 26.37 3.00
N GLU A 65 15.13 25.77 2.63
CA GLU A 65 14.33 24.94 3.55
C GLU A 65 15.06 23.68 4.03
N TYR A 66 16.19 23.34 3.40
CA TYR A 66 17.04 22.20 3.73
C TYR A 66 18.37 22.61 4.38
N ASP A 67 18.50 23.87 4.81
CA ASP A 67 19.64 24.36 5.62
C ASP A 67 19.47 23.91 7.07
N ILE A 68 19.67 22.60 7.28
CA ILE A 68 19.53 21.96 8.59
C ILE A 68 20.89 21.89 9.30
N GLU A 69 20.89 22.17 10.61
CA GLU A 69 22.06 21.93 11.45
C GLU A 69 22.24 20.42 11.64
N LEU A 70 23.48 19.94 11.49
CA LEU A 70 23.85 18.54 11.67
C LEU A 70 24.43 18.34 13.07
N GLU A 71 24.13 17.21 13.70
CA GLU A 71 24.68 16.82 15.00
C GLU A 71 25.83 15.81 14.85
N ASP A 72 26.60 15.63 15.94
CA ASP A 72 27.68 14.64 15.96
C ASP A 72 27.12 13.22 15.76
N GLY A 73 27.62 12.53 14.75
CA GLY A 73 27.15 11.20 14.34
C GLY A 73 26.25 11.19 13.11
N ASP A 74 25.83 12.35 12.59
CA ASP A 74 25.10 12.42 11.31
C ASP A 74 26.02 12.13 10.13
N SER A 75 25.48 11.45 9.11
CA SER A 75 26.21 11.12 7.88
C SER A 75 25.43 11.54 6.64
N LEU A 76 26.05 12.33 5.77
CA LEU A 76 25.50 12.68 4.47
C LEU A 76 25.92 11.63 3.42
N PHE A 77 24.94 10.97 2.81
CA PHE A 77 25.17 10.01 1.73
C PHE A 77 24.61 10.54 0.40
N ILE A 78 25.49 10.72 -0.59
CA ILE A 78 25.12 11.15 -1.94
C ILE A 78 25.27 9.95 -2.88
N PRO A 79 24.16 9.38 -3.38
CA PRO A 79 24.22 8.23 -4.29
C PRO A 79 24.76 8.63 -5.67
N GLU A 80 25.42 7.69 -6.35
CA GLU A 80 25.77 7.85 -7.75
C GLU A 80 24.53 7.88 -8.64
N VAL A 81 24.53 8.71 -9.67
CA VAL A 81 23.43 8.78 -10.64
C VAL A 81 23.50 7.57 -11.56
N ASN A 82 22.69 6.56 -11.27
CA ASN A 82 22.51 5.42 -12.16
C ASN A 82 21.42 5.72 -13.19
N LYS A 83 21.76 5.65 -14.49
CA LYS A 83 20.81 5.84 -15.60
C LYS A 83 20.04 4.56 -15.89
N VAL A 84 19.48 3.96 -14.87
CA VAL A 84 18.76 2.69 -14.95
C VAL A 84 17.39 2.84 -14.30
N VAL A 85 16.39 2.24 -14.90
CA VAL A 85 15.04 2.09 -14.36
C VAL A 85 14.82 0.61 -14.09
N THR A 86 14.40 0.29 -12.88
CA THR A 86 14.17 -1.10 -12.47
C THR A 86 12.68 -1.39 -12.45
N VAL A 87 12.26 -2.51 -13.05
CA VAL A 87 10.86 -2.96 -13.04
C VAL A 87 10.78 -4.25 -12.22
N VAL A 88 9.90 -4.26 -11.22
CA VAL A 88 9.71 -5.41 -10.33
C VAL A 88 8.23 -5.68 -10.06
N GLY A 89 7.94 -6.95 -9.74
CA GLY A 89 6.66 -7.39 -9.22
C GLY A 89 5.93 -8.30 -10.19
N SER A 90 4.63 -8.12 -10.35
CA SER A 90 3.76 -8.94 -11.20
C SER A 90 3.89 -8.58 -12.69
N VAL A 91 5.10 -8.67 -13.23
CA VAL A 91 5.41 -8.59 -14.66
C VAL A 91 5.87 -9.96 -15.18
N MET A 92 6.01 -10.14 -16.50
CA MET A 92 6.49 -11.42 -17.03
C MET A 92 7.94 -11.73 -16.63
N THR A 93 8.82 -10.72 -16.62
CA THR A 93 10.18 -10.85 -16.09
C THR A 93 10.64 -9.57 -15.39
N ASN A 94 11.14 -9.68 -14.15
CA ASN A 94 11.75 -8.53 -13.49
C ASN A 94 13.05 -8.15 -14.21
N GLY A 95 13.35 -6.85 -14.32
CA GLY A 95 14.47 -6.38 -15.13
C GLY A 95 14.91 -4.98 -14.78
N SER A 96 16.09 -4.61 -15.27
CA SER A 96 16.63 -3.26 -15.18
C SER A 96 17.04 -2.81 -16.57
N PHE A 97 16.60 -1.61 -16.96
CA PHE A 97 16.74 -1.09 -18.31
C PHE A 97 17.40 0.28 -18.28
N VAL A 98 18.12 0.63 -19.33
CA VAL A 98 18.73 1.96 -19.45
C VAL A 98 17.63 3.01 -19.55
N TYR A 99 17.77 4.08 -18.77
CA TYR A 99 16.83 5.20 -18.78
C TYR A 99 16.90 5.97 -20.10
N GLU A 100 15.75 6.14 -20.74
CA GLU A 100 15.54 7.04 -21.87
C GLU A 100 14.43 8.04 -21.55
N SER A 101 14.68 9.32 -21.86
CA SER A 101 13.76 10.42 -21.57
C SER A 101 12.45 10.38 -22.35
N ARG A 102 12.40 9.58 -23.43
CA ARG A 102 11.21 9.37 -24.25
C ARG A 102 10.29 8.27 -23.71
N ASN A 103 10.80 7.43 -22.82
CA ASN A 103 10.08 6.26 -22.34
C ASN A 103 9.29 6.60 -21.07
N GLY A 104 8.00 6.29 -21.08
CA GLY A 104 7.14 6.30 -19.90
C GLY A 104 7.22 4.97 -19.14
N TYR A 105 6.50 4.89 -18.02
CA TYR A 105 6.46 3.68 -17.20
C TYR A 105 5.92 2.45 -17.98
N GLU A 106 4.98 2.68 -18.90
CA GLU A 106 4.39 1.63 -19.74
C GLU A 106 5.40 0.99 -20.69
N ASP A 107 6.34 1.79 -21.22
CA ASP A 107 7.38 1.30 -22.13
C ASP A 107 8.33 0.34 -21.39
N TYR A 108 8.75 0.71 -20.18
CA TYR A 108 9.59 -0.17 -19.36
C TYR A 108 8.85 -1.45 -18.95
N ILE A 109 7.55 -1.38 -18.69
CA ILE A 109 6.73 -2.59 -18.45
C ILE A 109 6.63 -3.43 -19.72
N ALA A 110 6.48 -2.82 -20.90
CA ALA A 110 6.49 -3.56 -22.17
C ALA A 110 7.83 -4.27 -22.40
N MET A 111 8.97 -3.67 -22.04
CA MET A 111 10.28 -4.30 -22.10
C MET A 111 10.41 -5.54 -21.19
N THR A 112 9.60 -5.63 -20.14
CA THR A 112 9.51 -6.84 -19.29
C THR A 112 8.63 -7.95 -19.87
N GLY A 113 8.14 -7.81 -21.10
CA GLY A 113 7.12 -8.69 -21.69
C GLY A 113 5.68 -8.29 -21.32
N GLY A 114 5.50 -7.22 -20.55
CA GLY A 114 4.22 -6.75 -20.07
C GLY A 114 3.82 -7.30 -18.71
N TYR A 115 2.57 -7.05 -18.34
CA TYR A 115 1.98 -7.45 -17.06
C TYR A 115 1.77 -8.97 -16.98
N SER A 116 1.97 -9.53 -15.79
CA SER A 116 1.54 -10.90 -15.46
C SER A 116 0.00 -11.00 -15.38
N GLN A 117 -0.53 -12.22 -15.46
CA GLN A 117 -1.98 -12.50 -15.34
C GLN A 117 -2.58 -12.08 -13.99
N TYR A 118 -1.75 -12.00 -12.94
CA TYR A 118 -2.14 -11.61 -11.59
C TYR A 118 -1.74 -10.17 -11.26
N ALA A 119 -1.39 -9.35 -12.25
CA ALA A 119 -0.94 -7.98 -12.00
C ALA A 119 -2.11 -7.05 -11.64
N ASP A 120 -1.94 -6.26 -10.57
CA ASP A 120 -2.84 -5.15 -10.27
C ASP A 120 -2.42 -3.90 -11.06
N LYS A 121 -2.94 -3.80 -12.28
CA LYS A 121 -2.67 -2.70 -13.20
C LYS A 121 -3.17 -1.34 -12.69
N LYS A 122 -4.10 -1.31 -11.73
CA LYS A 122 -4.68 -0.06 -11.21
C LYS A 122 -3.87 0.54 -10.08
N ASN A 123 -2.98 -0.24 -9.48
CA ASN A 123 -2.20 0.15 -8.31
C ASN A 123 -0.69 0.10 -8.56
N VAL A 124 -0.27 0.21 -9.82
CA VAL A 124 1.14 0.38 -10.17
C VAL A 124 1.64 1.71 -9.58
N TYR A 125 2.89 1.72 -9.12
CA TYR A 125 3.52 2.92 -8.59
C TYR A 125 5.01 2.95 -8.90
N VAL A 126 5.57 4.15 -8.93
CA VAL A 126 7.00 4.40 -9.06
C VAL A 126 7.55 4.74 -7.68
N LEU A 127 8.51 3.95 -7.22
CA LEU A 127 9.38 4.30 -6.12
C LEU A 127 10.52 5.15 -6.65
N LYS A 128 10.56 6.40 -6.20
CA LYS A 128 11.57 7.38 -6.56
C LYS A 128 12.86 7.16 -5.78
N VAL A 129 13.98 7.62 -6.32
CA VAL A 129 15.30 7.57 -5.66
C VAL A 129 15.28 8.24 -4.27
N ASP A 130 14.45 9.27 -4.09
CA ASP A 130 14.30 9.94 -2.80
C ASP A 130 13.51 9.13 -1.75
N GLY A 131 13.02 7.95 -2.12
CA GLY A 131 12.19 7.08 -1.31
C GLY A 131 10.70 7.46 -1.31
N SER A 132 10.29 8.50 -2.05
CA SER A 132 8.88 8.79 -2.24
C SER A 132 8.24 7.79 -3.20
N ALA A 133 7.00 7.39 -2.93
CA ALA A 133 6.23 6.56 -3.83
C ALA A 133 5.18 7.43 -4.54
N ARG A 134 5.09 7.32 -5.86
CA ARG A 134 4.07 8.00 -6.67
C ARG A 134 3.28 6.95 -7.44
N LYS A 135 1.97 6.89 -7.18
CA LYS A 135 1.07 6.06 -7.97
C LYS A 135 1.10 6.53 -9.42
N VAL A 136 1.26 5.60 -10.37
CA VAL A 136 1.08 5.95 -11.78
C VAL A 136 -0.42 5.93 -12.04
N ASP A 137 -0.92 7.05 -12.55
CA ASP A 137 -2.29 7.12 -13.03
C ASP A 137 -2.22 7.17 -14.56
N SER A 138 -3.01 6.32 -15.20
CA SER A 138 -3.05 6.14 -16.65
C SER A 138 -3.98 7.14 -17.34
N GLY A 139 -4.58 8.07 -16.58
CA GLY A 139 -5.49 9.09 -17.10
C GLY A 139 -4.83 10.39 -17.56
N PHE A 140 -5.28 10.93 -18.69
CA PHE A 140 -5.00 12.31 -19.16
C PHE A 140 -5.40 13.39 -18.12
N LEU A 141 -6.30 13.03 -17.22
CA LEU A 141 -6.83 13.82 -16.12
C LEU A 141 -6.83 12.93 -14.87
N TYR A 142 -6.12 13.36 -13.83
CA TYR A 142 -6.06 12.64 -12.56
C TYR A 142 -6.39 13.56 -11.38
N TRP A 143 -6.95 12.98 -10.32
CA TRP A 143 -7.18 13.67 -9.07
C TRP A 143 -5.90 13.66 -8.23
N ASN A 144 -5.36 14.84 -7.93
CA ASN A 144 -4.19 14.97 -7.06
C ASN A 144 -4.65 15.18 -5.62
N ASP A 145 -4.57 14.14 -4.79
CA ASP A 145 -5.01 14.17 -3.39
C ASP A 145 -4.26 15.25 -2.57
N MET A 146 -2.95 15.39 -2.77
CA MET A 146 -2.13 16.39 -2.04
C MET A 146 -2.54 17.83 -2.34
N LYS A 147 -2.95 18.12 -3.58
CA LYS A 147 -3.36 19.47 -4.00
C LYS A 147 -4.87 19.64 -4.11
N SER A 148 -5.62 18.60 -3.74
CA SER A 148 -7.09 18.45 -3.81
C SER A 148 -7.67 19.03 -5.10
N ARG A 149 -7.05 18.71 -6.25
CA ARG A 149 -7.44 19.27 -7.55
C ARG A 149 -7.18 18.30 -8.69
N TRP A 150 -8.00 18.39 -9.74
CA TRP A 150 -7.75 17.75 -11.02
C TRP A 150 -6.52 18.35 -11.69
N GLN A 151 -5.62 17.50 -12.17
CA GLN A 151 -4.44 17.91 -12.94
C GLN A 151 -4.40 17.18 -14.28
N HIS A 152 -4.02 17.94 -15.30
CA HIS A 152 -3.72 17.41 -16.62
C HIS A 152 -2.22 17.18 -16.72
N GLY A 153 -1.81 16.00 -17.15
CA GLY A 153 -0.40 15.69 -17.37
C GLY A 153 -0.11 14.21 -17.26
N ASN A 154 1.03 13.80 -17.82
CA ASN A 154 1.53 12.44 -17.71
C ASN A 154 2.00 12.19 -16.26
N VAL A 155 1.34 11.29 -15.55
CA VAL A 155 1.54 11.10 -14.11
C VAL A 155 2.70 10.15 -13.90
N GLY A 156 3.92 10.70 -13.92
CA GLY A 156 5.12 9.95 -13.64
C GLY A 156 6.15 10.10 -14.74
N GLY A 157 6.73 11.30 -14.83
CA GLY A 157 8.07 11.41 -15.41
C GLY A 157 8.98 10.44 -14.66
N ILE A 158 9.38 9.38 -15.35
CA ILE A 158 10.38 8.45 -14.84
C ILE A 158 11.70 9.20 -14.78
N GLU A 159 12.40 9.06 -13.67
CA GLU A 159 13.71 9.64 -13.46
C GLU A 159 14.76 8.51 -13.43
N PRO A 160 16.02 8.81 -13.76
CA PRO A 160 17.13 7.87 -13.54
C PRO A 160 17.14 7.34 -12.10
N GLY A 161 17.22 6.02 -11.95
CA GLY A 161 17.25 5.34 -10.64
C GLY A 161 15.87 4.99 -10.07
N ASP A 162 14.79 5.35 -10.75
CA ASP A 162 13.44 4.99 -10.34
C ASP A 162 13.17 3.48 -10.45
N GLN A 163 12.30 3.01 -9.57
CA GLN A 163 11.81 1.63 -9.58
C GLN A 163 10.30 1.60 -9.81
N ILE A 164 9.89 0.96 -10.90
CA ILE A 164 8.50 0.70 -11.23
C ILE A 164 8.09 -0.59 -10.53
N VAL A 165 7.11 -0.49 -9.64
CA VAL A 165 6.60 -1.61 -8.86
C VAL A 165 5.19 -1.95 -9.32
N VAL A 166 5.01 -3.20 -9.75
CA VAL A 166 3.72 -3.76 -10.17
C VAL A 166 3.24 -4.72 -9.08
N PRO A 167 2.23 -4.35 -8.27
CA PRO A 167 1.72 -5.25 -7.25
C PRO A 167 0.90 -6.40 -7.84
N GLU A 168 0.72 -7.44 -7.03
CA GLU A 168 -0.15 -8.56 -7.34
C GLU A 168 -1.59 -8.26 -6.92
N GLN A 169 -2.55 -8.67 -7.74
CA GLN A 169 -3.96 -8.54 -7.48
C GLN A 169 -4.39 -9.57 -6.43
N THR A 170 -4.50 -9.14 -5.18
CA THR A 170 -4.90 -10.00 -4.05
C THR A 170 -6.42 -10.23 -3.98
N GLU A 171 -7.21 -9.58 -4.83
CA GLU A 171 -8.67 -9.75 -4.90
C GLU A 171 -9.04 -11.09 -5.56
N ARG A 172 -8.86 -12.18 -4.81
CA ARG A 172 -9.48 -13.46 -5.12
C ARG A 172 -10.95 -13.38 -4.73
N ILE A 173 -11.76 -12.80 -5.61
CA ILE A 173 -13.22 -13.02 -5.74
C ILE A 173 -13.91 -13.30 -4.38
N ALA A 174 -14.04 -12.27 -3.54
CA ALA A 174 -14.91 -12.31 -2.36
C ALA A 174 -16.40 -12.20 -2.75
N TRP A 175 -16.68 -11.73 -3.98
CA TRP A 175 -18.03 -11.46 -4.46
C TRP A 175 -18.95 -12.70 -4.40
N LEU A 176 -18.44 -13.91 -4.72
CA LEU A 176 -19.23 -15.15 -4.64
C LEU A 176 -19.72 -15.48 -3.22
N ARG A 177 -19.05 -15.01 -2.17
CA ARG A 177 -19.50 -15.19 -0.78
C ARG A 177 -20.62 -14.21 -0.42
N GLU A 178 -20.59 -13.01 -1.00
CA GLU A 178 -21.52 -11.92 -0.73
C GLU A 178 -22.88 -12.08 -1.43
N PHE A 179 -22.92 -12.69 -2.64
CA PHE A 179 -24.19 -12.97 -3.33
C PHE A 179 -25.05 -14.04 -2.64
N ARG A 180 -24.47 -14.91 -1.79
CA ARG A 180 -25.24 -15.89 -1.01
C ARG A 180 -26.20 -15.21 -0.02
N ASP A 181 -25.81 -14.05 0.50
CA ASP A 181 -26.61 -13.35 1.50
C ASP A 181 -27.77 -12.60 0.83
N ILE A 182 -27.59 -12.11 -0.40
CA ILE A 182 -28.66 -11.51 -1.22
C ILE A 182 -29.73 -12.55 -1.58
N THR A 183 -29.34 -13.76 -1.99
CA THR A 183 -30.33 -14.81 -2.32
C THR A 183 -31.10 -15.27 -1.09
N ALA A 184 -30.49 -15.31 0.10
CA ALA A 184 -31.17 -15.61 1.35
C ALA A 184 -32.20 -14.53 1.72
N ILE A 185 -31.87 -13.25 1.57
CA ILE A 185 -32.80 -12.12 1.80
C ILE A 185 -33.98 -12.19 0.81
N LEU A 186 -33.71 -12.44 -0.48
CA LEU A 186 -34.75 -12.58 -1.50
C LEU A 186 -35.67 -13.78 -1.22
N MET A 187 -35.11 -14.91 -0.77
CA MET A 187 -35.89 -16.07 -0.36
C MET A 187 -36.75 -15.75 0.88
N GLN A 188 -36.22 -15.06 1.89
CA GLN A 188 -36.99 -14.66 3.06
C GLN A 188 -38.12 -13.69 2.71
N LEU A 189 -37.90 -12.75 1.79
CA LEU A 189 -38.93 -11.86 1.28
C LEU A 189 -40.03 -12.64 0.53
N ALA A 190 -39.65 -13.59 -0.32
CA ALA A 190 -40.59 -14.44 -1.05
C ALA A 190 -41.43 -15.33 -0.12
N VAL A 191 -40.81 -15.94 0.89
CA VAL A 191 -41.52 -16.76 1.90
C VAL A 191 -42.48 -15.89 2.70
N THR A 192 -42.04 -14.71 3.14
CA THR A 192 -42.88 -13.77 3.90
C THR A 192 -44.09 -13.32 3.08
N ALA A 193 -43.87 -12.91 1.83
CA ALA A 193 -44.94 -12.51 0.92
C ALA A 193 -45.92 -13.66 0.66
N GLY A 194 -45.42 -14.88 0.44
CA GLY A 194 -46.25 -16.07 0.22
C GLY A 194 -47.12 -16.45 1.43
N VAL A 195 -46.60 -16.26 2.66
CA VAL A 195 -47.38 -16.49 3.89
C VAL A 195 -48.49 -15.46 4.04
N VAL A 196 -48.21 -14.17 3.77
CA VAL A 196 -49.22 -13.10 3.86
C VAL A 196 -50.36 -13.32 2.85
N VAL A 197 -50.05 -13.72 1.62
CA VAL A 197 -51.05 -14.00 0.57
C VAL A 197 -51.95 -15.20 0.91
N LYS A 198 -51.50 -16.13 1.76
CA LYS A 198 -52.29 -17.32 2.13
C LYS A 198 -53.13 -17.11 3.40
N VAL A 199 -52.84 -16.07 4.18
CA VAL A 199 -53.52 -15.77 5.46
C VAL A 199 -54.67 -14.76 5.28
N PHE A 200 -54.75 -14.09 4.14
CA PHE A 200 -55.86 -13.23 3.71
C PHE A 200 -56.59 -13.85 2.51
#